data_AF-A0A5Z1QI48-F1
#
_entry.id   AF-A0A5Z1QI48-F1
#
_cell.length_a   1.000
_cell.length_b   1.000
_cell.length_c   1.000
_cell.angle_alpha   90.00
_cell.angle_beta   90.00
_cell.angle_gamma   90.00
#
_symmetry.space_group_name_H-M   'P 1'
#
loop_
_entity.id
_entity.type
_entity.pdbx_description
1 polymer ?
#
loop_
_entity_poly.entity_id
_entity_poly.type
_entity_poly.pdbx_seq_one_letter_code
_entity_poly.pdbx_strand_id
1 'polypeptide(L)' 'MKTVGVVIPIYNVEKYLRECLDSVVNQTYKNLQVVLVNDGSTDENSLNIAKEYTLKDERFIL' A
#
# COMPACT_ATOMS: atom_id res chain seq x y z
N MET A 1 10.24 -16.87 -11.49
CA MET A 1 10.80 -15.74 -10.72
C MET A 1 10.39 -15.90 -9.27
N LYS A 2 11.20 -15.44 -8.30
CA LYS A 2 10.81 -15.46 -6.87
C LYS A 2 9.84 -14.33 -6.58
N THR A 3 8.95 -14.50 -5.61
CA THR A 3 8.06 -13.40 -5.18
C THR A 3 8.75 -12.59 -4.09
N VAL A 4 8.63 -11.25 -4.16
CA VAL A 4 9.10 -10.35 -3.10
C VAL A 4 7.89 -9.87 -2.32
N GLY A 5 7.89 -10.11 -1.01
CA GLY A 5 6.89 -9.57 -0.09
C GLY A 5 7.28 -8.16 0.37
N VAL A 6 6.33 -7.24 0.35
CA VAL A 6 6.47 -5.86 0.85
C VAL A 6 5.41 -5.63 1.92
N VAL A 7 5.81 -5.27 3.12
CA VAL A 7 4.88 -4.97 4.23
C VAL A 7 4.97 -3.48 4.54
N ILE A 8 3.83 -2.80 4.56
CA ILE A 8 3.73 -1.34 4.73
C ILE A 8 2.79 -1.05 5.90
N PRO A 9 3.32 -0.78 7.11
CA PRO A 9 2.54 -0.26 8.23
C PRO A 9 2.05 1.17 7.93
N ILE A 10 0.81 1.46 8.33
CA ILE A 10 0.13 2.73 8.06
C ILE A 10 -0.46 3.25 9.37
N TYR A 11 0.02 4.40 9.84
CA TYR A 11 -0.53 5.11 11.00
C TYR A 11 -0.51 6.62 10.78
N ASN A 12 -1.65 7.21 10.45
CA ASN A 12 -1.84 8.66 10.28
C ASN A 12 -0.87 9.32 9.26
N VAL A 13 -0.73 8.72 8.08
CA VAL A 13 0.23 9.12 7.03
C VAL A 13 -0.43 9.56 5.72
N GLU A 14 -1.68 10.05 5.78
CA GLU A 14 -2.48 10.38 4.58
C GLU A 14 -1.76 11.29 3.57
N LYS A 15 -0.90 12.19 4.06
CA LYS A 15 -0.15 13.16 3.23
C LYS A 15 0.90 12.52 2.33
N TYR A 16 1.41 11.34 2.69
CA TYR A 16 2.54 10.69 2.01
C TYR A 16 2.17 9.31 1.43
N LEU A 17 1.05 8.74 1.88
CA LEU A 17 0.69 7.36 1.56
C LEU A 17 0.52 7.13 0.05
N ARG A 18 -0.11 8.05 -0.68
CA ARG A 18 -0.30 7.91 -2.15
C ARG A 18 1.04 7.85 -2.89
N GLU A 19 1.96 8.75 -2.60
CA GLU A 19 3.29 8.76 -3.23
C GLU A 19 4.05 7.46 -2.95
N CYS A 20 4.00 6.98 -1.69
CA CYS A 20 4.60 5.71 -1.30
C CYS A 20 4.01 4.54 -2.13
N LEU A 21 2.68 4.41 -2.18
CA LEU A 21 2.01 3.31 -2.88
C LEU A 21 2.19 3.40 -4.40
N ASP A 22 2.15 4.59 -4.99
CA ASP A 22 2.45 4.79 -6.42
C ASP A 22 3.88 4.38 -6.77
N SER A 23 4.85 4.62 -5.87
CA SER A 23 6.23 4.16 -6.07
C SER A 23 6.34 2.62 -6.12
N VAL A 24 5.50 1.92 -5.34
CA VAL A 24 5.44 0.44 -5.32
C VAL A 24 4.73 -0.10 -6.56
N VAL A 25 3.62 0.53 -6.96
CA VAL A 25 2.89 0.18 -8.19
C VAL A 25 3.82 0.24 -9.41
N ASN A 26 4.64 1.29 -9.48
CA ASN A 26 5.52 1.59 -10.61
C ASN A 26 6.88 0.86 -10.60
N GLN A 27 7.14 -0.04 -9.64
CA GLN A 27 8.39 -0.82 -9.62
C GLN A 27 8.62 -1.57 -10.94
N THR A 28 9.87 -1.60 -11.41
CA THR A 28 10.27 -2.38 -12.59
C THR A 28 10.15 -3.88 -12.35
N TYR A 29 10.33 -4.32 -11.11
CA TYR A 29 10.07 -5.68 -10.68
C TYR A 29 8.57 -5.90 -10.39
N LYS A 30 7.93 -6.83 -11.11
CA LYS A 30 6.46 -7.00 -11.06
C LYS A 30 5.96 -8.07 -10.11
N ASN A 31 6.78 -9.09 -9.79
CA ASN A 31 6.37 -10.23 -8.94
C ASN A 31 6.40 -9.87 -7.45
N LEU A 32 5.55 -8.92 -7.07
CA LEU A 32 5.39 -8.38 -5.72
C LEU A 32 4.10 -8.89 -5.08
N GLN A 33 4.13 -9.08 -3.77
CA GLN A 33 2.95 -9.19 -2.93
C GLN A 33 3.05 -8.12 -1.85
N VAL A 34 2.07 -7.22 -1.76
CA VAL A 34 2.11 -6.05 -0.89
C VAL A 34 1.04 -6.17 0.19
N VAL A 35 1.44 -6.11 1.45
CA VAL A 35 0.55 -6.14 2.61
C VAL A 35 0.56 -4.78 3.28
N LEU A 36 -0.58 -4.10 3.23
CA LEU A 36 -0.83 -2.86 3.95
C LEU A 36 -1.34 -3.22 5.34
N VAL A 37 -0.79 -2.62 6.38
CA VAL A 37 -1.21 -2.88 7.76
C VAL A 37 -1.66 -1.56 8.36
N ASN A 38 -2.97 -1.30 8.39
CA ASN A 38 -3.49 -0.13 9.08
C ASN A 38 -3.42 -0.35 10.60
N ASP A 39 -2.49 0.34 11.25
CA ASP A 39 -2.23 0.24 12.70
C ASP A 39 -3.17 1.14 13.50
N GLY A 40 -4.45 1.17 13.13
CA GLY A 40 -5.45 2.01 13.78
C GLY A 40 -5.34 3.50 13.45
N SER A 41 -5.05 3.86 12.20
CA SER A 41 -5.09 5.26 11.77
C SER A 41 -6.46 5.89 12.08
N THR A 42 -6.41 7.11 12.61
CA THR A 42 -7.56 7.95 12.97
C THR A 42 -7.62 9.23 12.16
N ASP A 43 -6.64 9.46 11.28
CA ASP A 43 -6.71 10.53 10.29
C ASP A 43 -7.85 10.28 9.28
N GLU A 44 -8.13 11.31 8.49
CA GLU A 44 -9.32 11.29 7.64
C GLU A 44 -9.16 10.29 6.48
N ASN A 45 -7.95 10.11 5.94
CA ASN A 45 -7.78 9.46 4.65
C ASN A 45 -6.83 8.26 4.59
N SER A 46 -5.99 7.93 5.59
CA SER A 46 -5.00 6.84 5.43
C SER A 46 -5.66 5.50 5.08
N LEU A 47 -6.75 5.15 5.78
CA LEU A 47 -7.50 3.91 5.53
C LEU A 47 -8.16 3.90 4.14
N ASN A 48 -8.73 5.03 3.73
CA ASN A 48 -9.42 5.16 2.44
C ASN A 48 -8.44 5.07 1.28
N ILE A 49 -7.28 5.72 1.40
CA ILE A 49 -6.18 5.62 0.45
C ILE A 49 -5.74 4.15 0.34
N ALA A 50 -5.47 3.46 1.46
CA ALA A 50 -5.04 2.06 1.43
C ALA A 50 -6.06 1.15 0.68
N LYS A 51 -7.36 1.31 0.97
CA LYS A 51 -8.43 0.58 0.27
C LYS A 51 -8.46 0.86 -1.23
N GLU A 52 -8.27 2.11 -1.65
CA GLU A 52 -8.23 2.48 -3.07
C GLU A 52 -7.17 1.66 -3.83
N TYR A 53 -5.98 1.47 -3.25
CA TYR A 53 -4.91 0.70 -3.90
C TYR A 53 -5.22 -0.80 -3.95
N THR A 54 -5.92 -1.36 -2.97
CA THR A 54 -6.40 -2.76 -3.05
C THR A 54 -7.42 -2.99 -4.17
N LEU A 55 -8.14 -1.95 -4.60
CA LEU A 55 -9.07 -2.02 -5.74
C LEU A 55 -8.38 -1.77 -7.08
N LYS A 56 -7.28 -1.01 -7.08
CA LYS A 56 -6.54 -0.61 -8.29
C LYS A 56 -5.52 -1.66 -8.73
N ASP A 57 -4.94 -2.41 -7.81
CA ASP A 57 -3.84 -3.33 -8.07
C ASP A 57 -3.97 -4.61 -7.22
N GLU A 58 -4.16 -5.75 -7.88
CA GLU A 58 -4.40 -7.06 -7.26
C GLU A 58 -3.23 -7.56 -6.39
N ARG A 59 -2.04 -6.95 -6.51
CA ARG A 59 -0.87 -7.28 -5.69
C ARG A 59 -1.01 -6.77 -4.26
N PHE A 60 -1.92 -5.83 -3.99
CA PHE A 60 -2.10 -5.17 -2.70
C PHE A 60 -3.23 -5.82 -1.91
N ILE A 61 -2.94 -6.17 -0.65
CA ILE A 61 -3.91 -6.61 0.36
C ILE A 61 -3.80 -5.71 1.58
N LEU A 62 -4.92 -5.45 2.26
CA LEU A 62 -5.04 -4.62 3.46
C LEU A 62 -5.49 -5.45 4.66
#